data_AF-A0AA39I2G9-F1
#
_entry.id   AF-A0AA39I2G9-F1
#
_cell.length_a   1.000
_cell.length_b   1.000
_cell.length_c   1.000
_cell.angle_alpha   90.00
_cell.angle_beta   90.00
_cell.angle_gamma   90.00
#
_symmetry.space_group_name_H-M   'P 1'
#
loop_
_entity.id
_entity.type
_entity.pdbx_description
1 polymer ?
#
loop_
_entity_poly.entity_id
_entity_poly.type
_entity_poly.pdbx_seq_one_letter_code
_entity_poly.pdbx_strand_id
1 'polypeptide(L)'
;MSKTWVNAKGLLPLLKVGDIIEFPQVLGIAMGRAIFIGEKKIILLLPGTGSRGYDVKIKTLKDEDTCHKNNSSDSKWIPFPTDRIKTRALRLLEEKAYLPSMKNSEDFVNWCRYGNPNERRPVKINERGPGYMSKYMSAKELAAMLEAGDLLEREKSAYEHWLVYVGLCMGYDHVVFELTQAIIRWIDLFELEGSYRVNNSSDKRWRPLPSEEIKNRAIGKYNEEQKDYSIWSNNCEHFVNWCRYGRSVRFQVS
;
A
#
# COMPACT_ATOMS: atom_id res chain seq x y z
N MET A 1 -8.94 27.08 -9.93
CA MET A 1 -10.28 26.73 -10.47
C MET A 1 -11.26 26.75 -9.31
N SER A 2 -12.43 27.37 -9.47
CA SER A 2 -13.47 27.38 -8.44
C SER A 2 -14.00 25.95 -8.23
N LYS A 3 -14.24 25.56 -6.97
CA LYS A 3 -14.85 24.27 -6.65
C LYS A 3 -16.31 24.29 -7.10
N THR A 4 -16.70 23.38 -7.99
CA THR A 4 -18.10 23.19 -8.38
C THR A 4 -18.78 22.27 -7.37
N TRP A 5 -19.60 22.86 -6.52
CA TRP A 5 -20.45 22.14 -5.57
C TRP A 5 -21.69 21.61 -6.29
N VAL A 6 -22.07 20.37 -6.00
CA VAL A 6 -23.24 19.70 -6.59
C VAL A 6 -24.08 19.01 -5.52
N ASN A 7 -25.34 18.73 -5.83
CA ASN A 7 -26.16 17.85 -4.99
C ASN A 7 -25.66 16.41 -5.10
N ALA A 8 -25.62 15.70 -3.97
CA ALA A 8 -25.19 14.31 -3.92
C ALA A 8 -25.97 13.40 -4.87
N LYS A 9 -27.26 13.68 -5.13
CA LYS A 9 -28.05 12.97 -6.13
C LYS A 9 -27.38 12.91 -7.50
N GLY A 10 -26.79 14.02 -7.93
CA GLY A 10 -26.05 14.11 -9.20
C GLY A 10 -24.65 13.52 -9.14
N LEU A 11 -24.04 13.50 -7.94
CA LEU A 11 -22.70 12.96 -7.74
C LEU A 11 -22.68 11.44 -7.58
N LEU A 12 -23.69 10.85 -6.94
CA LEU A 12 -23.77 9.43 -6.58
C LEU A 12 -23.46 8.46 -7.73
N PRO A 13 -23.98 8.64 -8.96
CA PRO A 13 -23.65 7.76 -10.09
C PRO A 13 -22.17 7.78 -10.51
N LEU A 14 -21.42 8.83 -10.12
CA LEU A 14 -20.01 9.03 -10.48
C LEU A 14 -19.04 8.58 -9.38
N LEU A 15 -19.55 8.26 -8.19
CA LEU A 15 -18.73 7.88 -7.05
C LEU A 15 -18.32 6.42 -7.10
N LYS A 16 -17.06 6.17 -6.76
CA LYS A 16 -16.50 4.84 -6.54
C LYS A 16 -16.14 4.67 -5.06
N VAL A 17 -16.23 3.44 -4.56
CA VAL A 17 -15.75 3.11 -3.21
C VAL A 17 -14.33 3.64 -3.01
N GLY A 18 -14.10 4.32 -1.89
CA GLY A 18 -12.83 4.96 -1.57
C GLY A 18 -12.67 6.39 -2.05
N ASP A 19 -13.61 6.93 -2.84
CA ASP A 19 -13.61 8.35 -3.23
C ASP A 19 -13.75 9.26 -1.99
N ILE A 20 -13.01 10.37 -2.00
CA ILE A 20 -13.11 11.41 -0.99
C ILE A 20 -14.24 12.35 -1.39
N ILE A 21 -15.18 12.56 -0.48
CA ILE A 21 -16.25 13.56 -0.63
C ILE A 21 -15.95 14.71 0.32
N GLU A 22 -15.93 15.92 -0.22
CA GLU A 22 -15.81 17.17 0.52
C GLU A 22 -17.17 17.86 0.55
N PHE A 23 -17.46 18.52 1.67
CA PHE A 23 -18.71 19.25 1.89
C PHE A 23 -18.37 20.66 2.35
N PRO A 24 -19.15 21.68 1.99
CA PRO A 24 -18.92 23.04 2.47
C PRO A 24 -19.22 23.15 3.96
N GLN A 25 -20.22 22.40 4.43
CA GLN A 25 -20.56 22.23 5.84
C GLN A 25 -21.12 20.81 6.05
N VAL A 26 -20.65 20.11 7.08
CA VAL A 26 -21.20 18.81 7.51
C VAL A 26 -21.67 18.95 8.94
N LEU A 27 -22.98 18.87 9.17
CA LEU A 27 -23.55 18.85 10.53
C LEU A 27 -23.11 20.06 11.39
N GLY A 28 -23.02 21.24 10.78
CA GLY A 28 -22.54 22.45 11.46
C GLY A 28 -21.02 22.66 11.44
N ILE A 29 -20.22 21.67 11.05
CA ILE A 29 -18.77 21.76 10.94
C ILE A 29 -18.39 22.29 9.56
N ALA A 30 -17.65 23.39 9.51
CA ALA A 30 -17.14 23.94 8.26
C ALA A 30 -16.12 22.98 7.60
N MET A 31 -16.31 22.73 6.30
CA MET A 31 -15.36 22.02 5.43
C MET A 31 -14.99 20.59 5.88
N GLY A 32 -15.99 19.72 6.02
CA GLY A 32 -15.81 18.30 6.35
C GLY A 32 -15.48 17.42 5.15
N ARG A 33 -14.69 16.36 5.37
CA ARG A 33 -14.40 15.31 4.36
C ARG A 33 -14.80 13.92 4.84
N ALA A 34 -15.18 13.07 3.87
CA ALA A 34 -15.65 11.71 4.10
C ALA A 34 -15.07 10.73 3.09
N ILE A 35 -15.01 9.45 3.45
CA ILE A 35 -14.76 8.34 2.51
C ILE A 35 -16.09 7.74 2.09
N PHE A 36 -16.35 7.65 0.79
CA PHE A 36 -17.48 6.90 0.25
C PHE A 36 -17.23 5.40 0.32
N ILE A 37 -18.16 4.63 0.86
CA ILE A 37 -18.02 3.16 1.04
C ILE A 37 -19.04 2.33 0.24
N GLY A 38 -19.79 2.98 -0.65
CA GLY A 38 -20.84 2.37 -1.48
C GLY A 38 -22.25 2.57 -0.91
N GLU A 39 -23.29 2.31 -1.71
CA GLU A 39 -24.70 2.33 -1.27
C GLU A 39 -25.15 3.62 -0.56
N LYS A 40 -24.72 4.79 -1.05
CA LYS A 40 -24.95 6.09 -0.38
C LYS A 40 -24.34 6.18 1.04
N LYS A 41 -23.47 5.28 1.46
CA LYS A 41 -22.84 5.33 2.79
C LYS A 41 -21.49 6.03 2.73
N ILE A 42 -21.22 6.83 3.75
CA ILE A 42 -19.97 7.57 3.94
C ILE A 42 -19.44 7.37 5.36
N ILE A 43 -18.12 7.40 5.53
CA ILE A 43 -17.45 7.41 6.84
C ILE A 43 -16.83 8.78 7.08
N LEU A 44 -17.12 9.35 8.24
CA LEU A 44 -16.76 10.70 8.65
C LEU A 44 -15.93 10.67 9.93
N LEU A 45 -14.99 11.61 10.06
CA LEU A 45 -14.40 11.99 11.34
C LEU A 45 -15.04 13.30 11.82
N LEU A 46 -15.66 13.25 13.00
CA LEU A 46 -16.32 14.39 13.66
C LEU A 46 -15.57 14.76 14.93
N PRO A 47 -15.59 16.03 15.37
CA PRO A 47 -15.15 16.41 16.71
C PRO A 47 -15.90 15.60 17.77
N GLY A 48 -15.17 15.11 18.77
CA GLY A 48 -15.69 14.27 19.84
C GLY A 48 -15.25 14.82 21.20
N THR A 49 -16.03 14.53 22.23
CA THR A 49 -15.78 15.01 23.61
C THR A 49 -14.99 14.01 24.45
N GLY A 50 -14.68 12.83 23.91
CA GLY A 50 -13.87 11.81 24.59
C GLY A 50 -12.37 12.11 24.56
N SER A 51 -11.58 11.27 25.24
CA SER A 51 -10.11 11.38 25.33
C SER A 51 -9.37 11.44 23.99
N ARG A 52 -10.05 11.07 22.89
CA ARG A 52 -9.53 11.10 21.52
C ARG A 52 -9.73 12.45 20.80
N GLY A 53 -10.66 13.30 21.27
CA GLY A 53 -11.01 14.56 20.61
C GLY A 53 -11.81 14.41 19.31
N TYR A 54 -12.07 13.18 18.84
CA TYR A 54 -12.84 12.89 17.64
C TYR A 54 -13.64 11.58 17.73
N ASP A 55 -14.69 11.47 16.92
CA ASP A 55 -15.54 10.30 16.71
C ASP A 55 -15.62 9.94 15.22
N VAL A 56 -15.47 8.66 14.90
CA VAL A 56 -15.71 8.14 13.54
C VAL A 56 -17.14 7.63 13.44
N LYS A 57 -17.89 8.05 12.40
CA LYS A 57 -19.29 7.63 12.21
C LYS A 57 -19.58 7.26 10.77
N ILE A 58 -20.40 6.23 10.58
CA ILE A 58 -21.05 5.94 9.30
C ILE A 58 -22.31 6.80 9.20
N LYS A 59 -22.53 7.42 8.04
CA LYS A 59 -23.77 8.11 7.71
C LYS A 59 -24.24 7.78 6.30
N THR A 60 -25.52 7.99 6.06
CA THR A 60 -26.11 8.00 4.72
C THR A 60 -25.95 9.40 4.13
N LEU A 61 -25.37 9.47 2.95
CA LEU A 61 -25.32 10.64 2.07
C LEU A 61 -26.72 10.87 1.50
N LYS A 62 -27.32 12.01 1.84
CA LYS A 62 -28.67 12.37 1.40
C LYS A 62 -28.59 13.01 0.03
N ASP A 63 -29.64 12.86 -0.77
CA ASP A 63 -29.66 13.32 -2.16
C ASP A 63 -29.49 14.85 -2.28
N GLU A 64 -29.96 15.58 -1.28
CA GLU A 64 -29.88 17.03 -1.12
C GLU A 64 -28.56 17.55 -0.52
N ASP A 65 -27.64 16.67 -0.11
CA ASP A 65 -26.37 17.10 0.49
C ASP A 65 -25.49 17.79 -0.57
N THR A 66 -25.16 19.07 -0.33
CA THR A 66 -24.21 19.81 -1.16
C THR A 66 -22.79 19.28 -0.93
N CYS A 67 -22.18 18.71 -1.96
CA CYS A 67 -20.88 18.07 -1.85
C CYS A 67 -20.07 18.13 -3.16
N HIS A 68 -18.83 17.68 -3.08
CA HIS A 68 -17.89 17.65 -4.20
C HIS A 68 -16.93 16.47 -4.05
N LYS A 69 -16.62 15.75 -5.13
CA LYS A 69 -15.60 14.70 -5.12
C LYS A 69 -14.20 15.33 -5.13
N ASN A 70 -13.38 15.06 -4.12
CA ASN A 70 -12.06 15.65 -3.95
C ASN A 70 -10.94 14.60 -3.84
N ASN A 71 -10.60 13.96 -4.96
CA ASN A 71 -9.41 13.11 -5.07
C ASN A 71 -8.20 13.90 -5.61
N SER A 72 -8.08 15.20 -5.32
CA SER A 72 -7.03 16.04 -5.91
C SER A 72 -5.60 15.54 -5.63
N SER A 73 -5.41 14.89 -4.48
CA SER A 73 -4.16 14.24 -4.09
C SER A 73 -3.77 13.03 -4.95
N ASP A 74 -4.67 12.47 -5.77
CA ASP A 74 -4.34 11.39 -6.74
C ASP A 74 -3.28 11.83 -7.76
N SER A 75 -3.15 13.15 -8.01
CA SER A 75 -2.08 13.71 -8.85
C SER A 75 -0.69 13.61 -8.22
N LYS A 76 -0.62 13.45 -6.90
CA LYS A 76 0.61 13.40 -6.11
C LYS A 76 0.88 12.00 -5.58
N TRP A 77 -0.16 11.29 -5.17
CA TRP A 77 -0.07 10.01 -4.47
C TRP A 77 -0.96 8.96 -5.12
N ILE A 78 -0.45 7.75 -5.27
CA ILE A 78 -1.21 6.60 -5.76
C ILE A 78 -2.16 6.14 -4.65
N PRO A 79 -3.49 6.21 -4.86
CA PRO A 79 -4.45 5.73 -3.86
C PRO A 79 -4.31 4.22 -3.64
N PHE A 80 -4.67 3.75 -2.45
CA PHE A 80 -4.79 2.32 -2.17
C PHE A 80 -5.94 1.69 -2.98
N PRO A 81 -5.92 0.36 -3.18
CA PRO A 81 -7.08 -0.37 -3.70
C PRO A 81 -8.34 -0.08 -2.88
N THR A 82 -9.50 -0.02 -3.53
CA THR A 82 -10.77 0.40 -2.92
C THR A 82 -11.14 -0.39 -1.67
N ASP A 83 -10.88 -1.70 -1.68
CA ASP A 83 -11.19 -2.58 -0.56
C ASP A 83 -10.34 -2.25 0.66
N ARG A 84 -9.06 -1.91 0.45
CA ARG A 84 -8.17 -1.49 1.53
C ARG A 84 -8.56 -0.13 2.09
N ILE A 85 -8.94 0.83 1.24
CA ILE A 85 -9.45 2.12 1.70
C ILE A 85 -10.66 1.91 2.61
N LYS A 86 -11.59 1.05 2.19
CA LYS A 86 -12.78 0.69 2.96
C LYS A 86 -12.44 0.02 4.28
N THR A 87 -11.57 -1.00 4.28
CA THR A 87 -11.13 -1.70 5.50
C THR A 87 -10.45 -0.76 6.48
N ARG A 88 -9.57 0.13 6.01
CA ARG A 88 -8.91 1.14 6.87
C ARG A 88 -9.94 2.07 7.53
N ALA A 89 -10.91 2.55 6.76
CA ALA A 89 -11.95 3.43 7.29
C ALA A 89 -12.88 2.72 8.30
N LEU A 90 -13.21 1.44 8.07
CA LEU A 90 -14.04 0.63 8.96
C LEU A 90 -13.31 0.23 10.25
N ARG A 91 -12.01 -0.07 10.18
CA ARG A 91 -11.20 -0.46 11.34
C ARG A 91 -11.24 0.57 12.48
N LEU A 92 -11.31 1.85 12.12
CA LEU A 92 -11.40 2.96 13.08
C LEU A 92 -12.75 3.03 13.82
N LEU A 93 -13.78 2.30 13.36
CA LEU A 93 -15.04 2.12 14.07
C LEU A 93 -14.93 1.04 15.16
N GLU A 94 -14.14 -0.01 14.91
CA GLU A 94 -14.11 -1.25 15.70
C GLU A 94 -12.95 -1.31 16.70
N GLU A 95 -11.76 -0.85 16.32
CA GLU A 95 -10.53 -1.03 17.11
C GLU A 95 -10.02 0.29 17.73
N LYS A 96 -9.77 0.28 19.05
CA LYS A 96 -9.10 1.36 19.79
C LYS A 96 -7.56 1.24 19.80
N ALA A 97 -7.03 0.09 19.40
CA ALA A 97 -5.60 -0.20 19.46
C ALA A 97 -4.93 0.20 18.14
N TYR A 98 -4.03 1.18 18.24
CA TYR A 98 -3.34 1.87 17.14
C TYR A 98 -4.19 2.85 16.33
N LEU A 99 -4.45 4.01 16.95
CA LEU A 99 -5.05 5.15 16.26
C LEU A 99 -3.94 6.12 15.81
N PRO A 100 -3.84 6.44 14.51
CA PRO A 100 -2.99 7.53 14.05
C PRO A 100 -3.41 8.84 14.72
N SER A 101 -2.43 9.71 15.02
CA SER A 101 -2.71 11.10 15.41
C SER A 101 -3.37 11.81 14.24
N MET A 102 -4.69 12.00 14.32
CA MET A 102 -5.49 12.72 13.32
C MET A 102 -6.00 14.02 13.93
N LYS A 103 -5.77 15.14 13.25
CA LYS A 103 -6.18 16.45 13.75
C LYS A 103 -7.52 16.90 13.19
N ASN A 104 -7.92 16.37 12.03
CA ASN A 104 -9.12 16.78 11.32
C ASN A 104 -9.58 15.72 10.30
N SER A 105 -10.68 16.01 9.60
CA SER A 105 -11.24 15.12 8.58
C SER A 105 -10.34 14.96 7.34
N GLU A 106 -9.44 15.91 7.06
CA GLU A 106 -8.45 15.79 5.97
C GLU A 106 -7.44 14.70 6.26
N ASP A 107 -6.87 14.70 7.47
CA ASP A 107 -5.91 13.68 7.89
C ASP A 107 -6.54 12.30 7.81
N PHE A 108 -7.79 12.17 8.25
CA PHE A 108 -8.56 10.93 8.19
C PHE A 108 -8.73 10.39 6.77
N VAL A 109 -9.27 11.20 5.84
CA VAL A 109 -9.52 10.72 4.47
C VAL A 109 -8.21 10.45 3.74
N ASN A 110 -7.17 11.24 3.98
CA ASN A 110 -5.85 11.02 3.40
C ASN A 110 -5.20 9.75 3.95
N TRP A 111 -5.32 9.49 5.25
CA TRP A 111 -4.82 8.27 5.87
C TRP A 111 -5.54 7.01 5.35
N CYS A 112 -6.85 7.10 5.12
CA CYS A 112 -7.63 6.01 4.53
C CYS A 112 -7.22 5.75 3.09
N ARG A 113 -7.12 6.81 2.26
CA ARG A 113 -6.91 6.70 0.81
C ARG A 113 -5.45 6.47 0.41
N TYR A 114 -4.50 7.10 1.09
CA TYR A 114 -3.09 7.11 0.70
C TYR A 114 -2.13 6.64 1.81
N GLY A 115 -2.62 6.45 3.03
CA GLY A 115 -1.80 6.06 4.17
C GLY A 115 -1.19 7.24 4.94
N ASN A 116 -0.41 6.90 5.97
CA ASN A 116 0.44 7.87 6.68
C ASN A 116 1.43 8.51 5.72
N PRO A 117 1.96 9.71 6.00
CA PRO A 117 2.96 10.36 5.14
C PRO A 117 4.14 9.48 4.72
N ASN A 118 4.56 8.55 5.57
CA ASN A 118 5.63 7.58 5.27
C ASN A 118 5.17 6.40 4.37
N GLU A 119 3.87 6.09 4.32
CA GLU A 119 3.28 5.04 3.46
C GLU A 119 2.84 5.58 2.08
N ARG A 120 2.79 6.92 1.90
CA ARG A 120 2.27 7.52 0.66
C ARG A 120 3.19 7.22 -0.51
N ARG A 121 2.64 6.55 -1.52
CA ARG A 121 3.35 6.23 -2.76
C ARG A 121 3.22 7.39 -3.74
N PRO A 122 4.29 8.12 -4.10
CA PRO A 122 4.19 9.18 -5.10
C PRO A 122 3.78 8.61 -6.47
N VAL A 123 3.02 9.39 -7.24
CA VAL A 123 2.81 9.06 -8.66
C VAL A 123 4.18 9.09 -9.34
N LYS A 124 4.61 7.94 -9.86
CA LYS A 124 5.93 7.80 -10.47
C LYS A 124 5.95 8.52 -11.82
N ILE A 125 6.89 9.45 -11.98
CA ILE A 125 7.20 10.13 -13.26
C ILE A 125 8.27 9.35 -14.05
N ASN A 126 8.86 8.31 -13.44
CA ASN A 126 10.04 7.64 -13.99
C ASN A 126 9.66 6.32 -14.67
N GLU A 127 9.80 6.29 -15.99
CA GLU A 127 9.75 5.06 -16.79
C GLU A 127 10.93 4.16 -16.41
N ARG A 128 10.65 3.09 -15.66
CA ARG A 128 11.66 2.07 -15.35
C ARG A 128 11.83 1.16 -16.55
N GLY A 129 13.01 1.19 -17.17
CA GLY A 129 13.39 0.25 -18.21
C GLY A 129 13.75 -1.14 -17.66
N PRO A 130 13.81 -2.18 -18.52
CA PRO A 130 14.30 -3.50 -18.15
C PRO A 130 15.70 -3.42 -17.52
N GLY A 131 15.89 -4.11 -16.40
CA GLY A 131 17.20 -4.17 -15.74
C GLY A 131 17.42 -3.06 -14.72
N TYR A 132 16.36 -2.36 -14.30
CA TYR A 132 16.46 -1.23 -13.38
C TYR A 132 17.20 -1.60 -12.10
N MET A 133 18.16 -0.74 -11.73
CA MET A 133 18.91 -0.83 -10.49
C MET A 133 18.91 0.54 -9.81
N SER A 134 18.60 0.59 -8.51
CA SER A 134 18.69 1.81 -7.72
C SER A 134 20.06 1.92 -7.02
N LYS A 135 20.31 3.09 -6.41
CA LYS A 135 21.32 3.21 -5.36
C LYS A 135 20.85 2.44 -4.11
N TYR A 136 21.79 2.10 -3.23
CA TYR A 136 21.47 1.63 -1.89
C TYR A 136 20.87 2.79 -1.08
N MET A 137 19.80 2.49 -0.34
CA MET A 137 19.10 3.45 0.50
C MET A 137 18.33 2.73 1.61
N SER A 138 17.79 3.47 2.57
CA SER A 138 16.99 2.90 3.65
C SER A 138 15.66 2.32 3.15
N ALA A 139 15.04 1.44 3.94
CA ALA A 139 13.70 0.92 3.68
C ALA A 139 12.66 2.04 3.45
N LYS A 140 12.77 3.14 4.21
CA LYS A 140 11.89 4.30 4.09
C LYS A 140 12.04 5.01 2.73
N GLU A 141 13.27 5.15 2.24
CA GLU A 141 13.53 5.77 0.94
C GLU A 141 13.11 4.84 -0.20
N LEU A 142 13.33 3.52 -0.07
CA LEU A 142 12.88 2.53 -1.04
C LEU A 142 11.36 2.49 -1.17
N ALA A 143 10.61 2.59 -0.07
CA ALA A 143 9.15 2.51 -0.07
C ALA A 143 8.49 3.45 -1.08
N ALA A 144 9.06 4.64 -1.29
CA ALA A 144 8.56 5.63 -2.24
C ALA A 144 8.73 5.22 -3.71
N MET A 145 9.66 4.31 -4.00
CA MET A 145 10.00 3.91 -5.37
C MET A 145 9.70 2.45 -5.68
N LEU A 146 9.44 1.58 -4.71
CA LEU A 146 9.22 0.16 -4.96
C LEU A 146 7.99 -0.15 -5.83
N GLU A 147 8.10 -1.18 -6.66
CA GLU A 147 7.06 -1.79 -7.47
C GLU A 147 6.88 -3.24 -7.06
N ALA A 148 5.64 -3.72 -6.96
CA ALA A 148 5.37 -5.13 -6.67
C ALA A 148 6.08 -6.01 -7.71
N GLY A 149 6.88 -6.96 -7.23
CA GLY A 149 7.76 -7.81 -8.01
C GLY A 149 9.24 -7.39 -7.99
N ASP A 150 9.57 -6.19 -7.51
CA ASP A 150 10.97 -5.73 -7.37
C ASP A 150 11.79 -6.68 -6.49
N LEU A 151 13.01 -6.98 -6.94
CA LEU A 151 14.00 -7.68 -6.12
C LEU A 151 14.80 -6.66 -5.32
N LEU A 152 14.93 -6.93 -4.03
CA LEU A 152 15.73 -6.15 -3.09
C LEU A 152 17.03 -6.88 -2.80
N GLU A 153 18.14 -6.20 -3.05
CA GLU A 153 19.47 -6.67 -2.66
C GLU A 153 19.95 -5.86 -1.47
N ARG A 154 20.43 -6.54 -0.44
CA ARG A 154 21.04 -5.90 0.73
C ARG A 154 22.46 -5.42 0.41
N GLU A 155 22.79 -4.22 0.88
CA GLU A 155 24.17 -3.72 0.83
C GLU A 155 25.08 -4.65 1.65
N LYS A 156 26.15 -5.14 1.02
CA LYS A 156 27.04 -6.21 1.50
C LYS A 156 27.20 -6.27 3.04
N SER A 157 26.71 -7.36 3.63
CA SER A 157 27.29 -7.96 4.84
C SER A 157 27.95 -9.30 4.46
N ALA A 158 28.41 -10.11 5.42
CA ALA A 158 29.16 -11.35 5.17
C ALA A 158 28.50 -12.37 4.22
N TYR A 159 27.22 -12.20 3.88
CA TYR A 159 26.47 -12.98 2.90
C TYR A 159 25.58 -12.08 2.03
N GLU A 160 25.45 -12.39 0.74
CA GLU A 160 24.50 -11.73 -0.16
C GLU A 160 23.07 -12.10 0.25
N HIS A 161 22.24 -11.11 0.60
CA HIS A 161 20.86 -11.33 1.04
C HIS A 161 19.88 -10.66 0.08
N TRP A 162 18.86 -11.42 -0.31
CA TRP A 162 17.89 -11.04 -1.33
C TRP A 162 16.47 -11.22 -0.84
N LEU A 163 15.61 -10.27 -1.19
CA LEU A 163 14.19 -10.29 -0.89
C LEU A 163 13.37 -9.98 -2.15
N VAL A 164 12.11 -10.37 -2.15
CA VAL A 164 11.13 -9.97 -3.18
C VAL A 164 10.05 -9.10 -2.55
N TYR A 165 9.89 -7.88 -3.05
CA TYR A 165 8.84 -6.98 -2.60
C TYR A 165 7.54 -7.30 -3.33
N VAL A 166 6.46 -7.53 -2.60
CA VAL A 166 5.15 -7.88 -3.18
C VAL A 166 4.08 -6.81 -2.98
N GLY A 167 4.40 -5.74 -2.22
CA GLY A 167 3.43 -4.71 -1.87
C GLY A 167 2.31 -5.26 -0.99
N LEU A 168 1.07 -4.93 -1.32
CA LEU A 168 -0.10 -5.30 -0.52
C LEU A 168 -0.32 -6.83 -0.52
N CYS A 169 -0.13 -7.45 0.64
CA CYS A 169 -0.25 -8.89 0.83
C CYS A 169 -0.71 -9.19 2.27
N MET A 170 -1.60 -10.18 2.44
CA MET A 170 -2.06 -10.65 3.76
C MET A 170 -2.61 -9.55 4.70
N GLY A 171 -3.08 -8.42 4.16
CA GLY A 171 -3.57 -7.28 4.94
C GLY A 171 -2.51 -6.20 5.26
N TYR A 172 -1.26 -6.38 4.82
CA TYR A 172 -0.10 -5.50 5.05
C TYR A 172 0.39 -4.86 3.74
N ASP A 173 0.92 -3.63 3.78
CA ASP A 173 1.20 -2.82 2.56
C ASP A 173 2.56 -3.05 1.92
N HIS A 174 3.60 -3.15 2.73
CA HIS A 174 4.97 -3.18 2.27
C HIS A 174 5.57 -4.54 2.58
N VAL A 175 4.90 -5.61 2.13
CA VAL A 175 5.36 -6.95 2.41
C VAL A 175 6.54 -7.28 1.51
N VAL A 176 7.61 -7.75 2.14
CA VAL A 176 8.73 -8.41 1.49
C VAL A 176 8.75 -9.87 1.91
N PHE A 177 9.13 -10.76 0.98
CA PHE A 177 9.44 -12.15 1.32
C PHE A 177 10.95 -12.37 1.23
N GLU A 178 11.48 -13.09 2.22
CA GLU A 178 12.86 -13.53 2.25
C GLU A 178 12.95 -15.03 2.51
N LEU A 179 14.12 -15.59 2.21
CA LEU A 179 14.49 -16.94 2.61
C LEU A 179 15.74 -16.86 3.50
N THR A 180 15.58 -17.17 4.77
CA THR A 180 16.65 -17.11 5.76
C THR A 180 16.74 -18.47 6.46
N GLN A 181 17.93 -19.08 6.48
CA GLN A 181 18.14 -20.42 7.07
C GLN A 181 17.18 -21.47 6.50
N ALA A 182 16.93 -21.44 5.19
CA ALA A 182 16.00 -22.30 4.48
C ALA A 182 14.52 -22.18 4.92
N ILE A 183 14.16 -21.08 5.60
CA ILE A 183 12.80 -20.75 6.03
C ILE A 183 12.32 -19.50 5.31
N ILE A 184 11.17 -19.59 4.65
CA ILE A 184 10.50 -18.45 4.00
C ILE A 184 9.74 -17.65 5.04
N ARG A 185 10.04 -16.35 5.08
CA ARG A 185 9.36 -15.40 5.96
C ARG A 185 8.86 -14.22 5.16
N TRP A 186 7.78 -13.63 5.64
CA TRP A 186 7.40 -12.30 5.24
C TRP A 186 7.79 -11.32 6.34
N ILE A 187 8.17 -10.10 5.95
CA ILE A 187 8.57 -9.02 6.84
C ILE A 187 7.88 -7.74 6.37
N ASP A 188 7.52 -6.85 7.29
CA ASP A 188 7.20 -5.47 6.92
C ASP A 188 8.48 -4.77 6.47
N LEU A 189 8.49 -4.18 5.27
CA LEU A 189 9.63 -3.44 4.73
C LEU A 189 10.25 -2.47 5.75
N PHE A 190 9.44 -1.82 6.58
CA PHE A 190 9.91 -0.84 7.56
C PHE A 190 10.60 -1.47 8.79
N GLU A 191 10.50 -2.79 8.97
CA GLU A 191 11.27 -3.55 9.96
C GLU A 191 12.64 -3.99 9.43
N LEU A 192 12.91 -3.80 8.12
CA LEU A 192 14.22 -4.13 7.56
C LEU A 192 15.31 -3.18 8.08
N GLU A 193 16.32 -3.78 8.69
CA GLU A 193 17.55 -3.07 9.07
C GLU A 193 18.59 -3.10 7.96
N GLY A 194 19.31 -1.97 7.81
CA GLY A 194 20.37 -1.79 6.83
C GLY A 194 19.92 -1.11 5.54
N SER A 195 20.84 -1.06 4.56
CA SER A 195 20.58 -0.46 3.25
C SER A 195 20.23 -1.54 2.23
N TYR A 196 19.26 -1.24 1.37
CA TYR A 196 18.86 -2.11 0.27
C TYR A 196 18.80 -1.32 -1.03
N ARG A 197 18.84 -2.01 -2.17
CA ARG A 197 18.56 -1.43 -3.49
C ARG A 197 17.57 -2.29 -4.24
N VAL A 198 16.81 -1.68 -5.14
CA VAL A 198 16.15 -2.43 -6.22
C VAL A 198 17.25 -2.95 -7.14
N ASN A 199 17.27 -4.25 -7.39
CA ASN A 199 18.14 -4.85 -8.39
C ASN A 199 17.37 -5.85 -9.25
N ASN A 200 16.78 -5.33 -10.33
CA ASN A 200 16.12 -6.14 -11.35
C ASN A 200 17.05 -6.39 -12.57
N SER A 201 18.38 -6.31 -12.39
CA SER A 201 19.35 -6.40 -13.51
C SER A 201 19.16 -7.60 -14.43
N SER A 202 18.67 -8.73 -13.88
CA SER A 202 18.39 -9.96 -14.64
C SER A 202 17.22 -9.86 -15.62
N ASP A 203 16.40 -8.80 -15.55
CA ASP A 203 15.40 -8.50 -16.58
C ASP A 203 16.02 -8.32 -17.97
N LYS A 204 17.30 -7.96 -18.06
CA LYS A 204 18.06 -7.89 -19.32
C LYS A 204 18.23 -9.25 -19.98
N ARG A 205 18.10 -10.34 -19.22
CA ARG A 205 18.32 -11.72 -19.64
C ARG A 205 17.05 -12.56 -19.62
N TRP A 206 16.20 -12.36 -18.63
CA TRP A 206 14.96 -13.10 -18.45
C TRP A 206 13.78 -12.14 -18.31
N ARG A 207 12.71 -12.41 -19.05
CA ARG A 207 11.48 -11.63 -18.91
C ARG A 207 10.87 -11.87 -17.53
N PRO A 208 10.58 -10.82 -16.73
CA PRO A 208 9.90 -10.98 -15.47
C PRO A 208 8.46 -11.45 -15.69
N LEU A 209 7.95 -12.26 -14.75
CA LEU A 209 6.55 -12.63 -14.67
C LEU A 209 5.69 -11.41 -14.29
N PRO A 210 4.38 -11.42 -14.56
CA PRO A 210 3.48 -10.37 -14.07
C PRO A 210 3.57 -10.23 -12.55
N SER A 211 3.48 -9.01 -12.02
CA SER A 211 3.63 -8.73 -10.58
C SER A 211 2.71 -9.57 -9.69
N GLU A 212 1.49 -9.83 -10.16
CA GLU A 212 0.52 -10.68 -9.45
C GLU A 212 0.95 -12.14 -9.39
N GLU A 213 1.57 -12.66 -10.45
CA GLU A 213 2.12 -14.01 -10.46
C GLU A 213 3.33 -14.11 -9.53
N ILE A 214 4.23 -13.12 -9.54
CA ILE A 214 5.37 -13.05 -8.62
C ILE A 214 4.89 -13.10 -7.16
N LYS A 215 3.86 -12.29 -6.84
CA LYS A 215 3.23 -12.28 -5.51
C LYS A 215 2.66 -13.66 -5.15
N ASN A 216 1.87 -14.26 -6.05
CA ASN A 216 1.24 -15.55 -5.79
C ASN A 216 2.25 -16.67 -5.60
N ARG A 217 3.38 -16.61 -6.30
CA ARG A 217 4.50 -17.54 -6.12
C ARG A 217 5.13 -17.41 -4.73
N ALA A 218 5.43 -16.19 -4.29
CA ALA A 218 5.98 -15.94 -2.96
C ALA A 218 5.03 -16.41 -1.84
N ILE A 219 3.74 -16.06 -1.94
CA ILE A 219 2.69 -16.51 -1.00
C ILE A 219 2.55 -18.03 -1.01
N GLY A 220 2.51 -18.65 -2.21
CA GLY A 220 2.36 -20.08 -2.37
C GLY A 220 3.47 -20.86 -1.67
N LYS A 221 4.73 -20.41 -1.85
CA LYS A 221 5.86 -21.04 -1.19
C LYS A 221 5.89 -20.84 0.32
N TYR A 222 5.55 -19.63 0.79
CA TYR A 222 5.35 -19.41 2.22
C TYR A 222 4.32 -20.37 2.81
N ASN A 223 3.15 -20.49 2.17
CA ASN A 223 2.07 -21.36 2.65
C ASN A 223 2.38 -22.86 2.61
N GLU A 224 3.12 -23.32 1.59
CA GLU A 224 3.58 -24.72 1.48
C GLU A 224 4.51 -25.08 2.65
N GLU A 225 5.47 -24.21 2.93
CA GLU A 225 6.41 -24.41 4.02
C GLU A 225 5.73 -24.42 5.41
N GLN A 226 4.72 -23.55 5.62
CA GLN A 226 3.95 -23.54 6.87
C GLN A 226 3.12 -24.81 7.11
N LYS A 227 2.82 -25.60 6.06
CA LYS A 227 2.00 -26.82 6.16
C LYS A 227 2.84 -28.07 6.34
N ASP A 228 3.91 -28.20 5.57
CA ASP A 228 4.64 -29.46 5.44
C ASP A 228 6.05 -29.42 6.05
N TYR A 229 6.45 -28.32 6.71
CA TYR A 229 7.81 -28.08 7.21
C TYR A 229 8.89 -28.39 6.16
N SER A 230 8.57 -28.15 4.88
CA SER A 230 9.42 -28.50 3.76
C SER A 230 10.61 -27.54 3.69
N ILE A 231 11.82 -28.03 3.96
CA ILE A 231 13.02 -27.21 3.91
C ILE A 231 13.37 -26.90 2.46
N TRP A 232 13.35 -25.62 2.07
CA TRP A 232 13.79 -25.21 0.73
C TRP A 232 15.32 -25.20 0.67
N SER A 233 15.92 -26.15 -0.04
CA SER A 233 17.38 -26.40 -0.07
C SER A 233 18.22 -25.38 -0.86
N ASN A 234 17.58 -24.34 -1.39
CA ASN A 234 18.16 -23.32 -2.25
C ASN A 234 18.45 -22.03 -1.45
N ASN A 235 19.31 -21.12 -1.95
CA ASN A 235 19.62 -19.86 -1.25
C ASN A 235 18.57 -18.76 -1.50
N CYS A 236 18.69 -17.62 -0.82
CA CYS A 236 17.77 -16.48 -0.96
C CYS A 236 17.67 -15.96 -2.41
N GLU A 237 18.77 -15.98 -3.13
CA GLU A 237 18.86 -15.63 -4.55
C GLU A 237 18.03 -16.56 -5.46
N HIS A 238 18.11 -17.88 -5.25
CA HIS A 238 17.29 -18.84 -5.97
C HIS A 238 15.79 -18.62 -5.72
N PHE A 239 15.41 -18.30 -4.48
CA PHE A 239 14.02 -18.01 -4.14
C PHE A 239 13.50 -16.77 -4.88
N VAL A 240 14.21 -15.65 -4.84
CA VAL A 240 13.76 -14.42 -5.52
C VAL A 240 13.71 -14.57 -7.04
N ASN A 241 14.65 -15.31 -7.63
CA ASN A 241 14.63 -15.61 -9.06
C ASN A 241 13.50 -16.57 -9.44
N TRP A 242 13.19 -17.55 -8.59
CA TRP A 242 12.05 -18.44 -8.80
C TRP A 242 10.73 -17.68 -8.72
N CYS A 243 10.62 -16.70 -7.82
CA CYS A 243 9.47 -15.80 -7.73
C CYS A 243 9.35 -14.90 -8.98
N ARG A 244 10.41 -14.18 -9.37
CA ARG A 244 10.34 -13.17 -10.43
C ARG A 244 10.36 -13.74 -11.85
N TYR A 245 11.13 -14.79 -12.10
CA TYR A 245 11.39 -15.29 -13.47
C TYR A 245 10.91 -16.73 -13.69
N GLY A 246 10.38 -17.39 -12.67
CA GLY A 246 10.05 -18.81 -12.73
C GLY A 246 11.28 -19.73 -12.81
N ARG A 247 12.47 -19.22 -12.47
CA ARG A 247 13.75 -19.94 -12.60
C ARG A 247 14.50 -19.96 -11.27
N SER A 248 14.87 -21.14 -10.79
CA SER A 248 15.68 -21.30 -9.57
C SER A 248 17.16 -21.39 -9.90
N VAL A 249 17.77 -20.26 -10.25
CA VAL A 249 19.19 -20.16 -10.66
C VAL A 249 19.87 -18.99 -9.93
N ARG A 250 21.20 -19.05 -9.75
CA ARG A 250 21.99 -17.91 -9.25
C ARG A 250 22.08 -16.81 -10.32
N PHE A 251 22.18 -15.55 -9.88
CA PHE A 251 22.72 -14.45 -10.66
C PHE A 251 24.13 -14.84 -11.10
N GLN A 252 24.35 -14.88 -12.41
CA GLN A 252 25.70 -15.02 -12.94
C GLN A 252 26.34 -13.63 -12.92
N VAL A 253 27.38 -13.48 -12.10
CA VAL A 253 28.30 -12.35 -12.16
C VAL A 253 28.89 -12.30 -13.58
N SER A 254 28.61 -11.21 -14.30
CA SER A 254 29.38 -10.82 -15.47
C SER A 254 30.60 -10.02 -15.05
#